data_AF-A0A820R0J4-F1
#
_entry.id   AF-A0A820R0J4-F1
#
_cell.length_a   1.000
_cell.length_b   1.000
_cell.length_c   1.000
_cell.angle_alpha   90.00
_cell.angle_beta   90.00
_cell.angle_gamma   90.00
#
_symmetry.space_group_name_H-M   'P 1'
#
loop_
_entity.id
_entity.type
_entity.pdbx_description
1 polymer ?
#
loop_
_entity_poly.entity_id
_entity_poly.type
_entity_poly.pdbx_seq_one_letter_code
_entity_poly.pdbx_strand_id
1 'polypeptide(L)'
;MIEWLQYAEDHGEKVHIIGHLAPNKCLASFSWNFHTIVNRYENTIAGQFYGHTHNDEFIINYDEIDRQRPVSMAYITPSLTTFSNLNPGYRVY
;
A
#
# COMPACT_ATOMS: atom_id res chain seq x y z
N MET A 1 -9.28 -10.35 -3.17
CA MET A 1 -8.98 -8.89 -3.17
C MET A 1 -9.93 -8.16 -4.11
N ILE A 2 -9.90 -8.43 -5.42
CA ILE A 2 -10.75 -7.75 -6.41
C ILE A 2 -12.24 -7.83 -6.04
N GLU A 3 -12.74 -9.04 -5.72
CA GLU A 3 -14.13 -9.25 -5.30
C GLU A 3 -14.55 -8.34 -4.13
N TRP A 4 -13.71 -8.23 -3.09
CA TRP A 4 -13.97 -7.38 -1.93
C TRP A 4 -13.88 -5.89 -2.23
N LEU A 5 -12.95 -5.48 -3.11
CA LEU A 5 -12.85 -4.08 -3.54
C LEU A 5 -14.05 -3.67 -4.40
N GLN A 6 -14.53 -4.56 -5.26
CA GLN A 6 -15.75 -4.32 -6.03
C GLN A 6 -16.96 -4.26 -5.11
N TYR A 7 -17.10 -5.20 -4.17
CA TYR A 7 -18.16 -5.16 -3.18
C TYR A 7 -18.18 -3.83 -2.42
N ALA A 8 -17.03 -3.37 -1.93
CA ALA A 8 -16.92 -2.10 -1.23
C ALA A 8 -17.29 -0.91 -2.13
N GLU A 9 -16.84 -0.91 -3.39
CA GLU A 9 -17.21 0.12 -4.37
C GLU A 9 -18.73 0.16 -4.61
N ASP A 10 -19.35 -1.01 -4.80
CA ASP A 10 -20.80 -1.14 -5.05
C ASP A 10 -21.64 -0.66 -3.86
N HIS A 11 -21.09 -0.74 -2.64
CA HIS A 11 -21.74 -0.30 -1.40
C HIS A 11 -21.26 1.09 -0.91
N GLY A 12 -20.39 1.77 -1.67
CA GLY A 12 -19.84 3.07 -1.30
C GLY A 12 -18.92 3.05 -0.07
N GLU A 13 -18.41 1.89 0.31
CA GLU A 13 -17.50 1.70 1.42
C GLU A 13 -16.06 2.13 1.08
N LYS A 14 -15.25 2.32 2.12
CA LYS A 14 -13.82 2.59 2.01
C LYS A 14 -13.01 1.44 2.56
N VAL A 15 -11.86 1.18 1.95
CA VAL A 15 -11.02 0.04 2.28
C VAL A 15 -9.64 0.49 2.75
N HIS A 16 -9.18 -0.07 3.86
CA HIS A 16 -7.78 -0.07 4.24
C HIS A 16 -7.13 -1.40 3.87
N ILE A 17 -5.97 -1.34 3.20
CA ILE A 17 -5.16 -2.52 2.89
C ILE A 17 -4.01 -2.59 3.89
N ILE A 18 -3.86 -3.74 4.55
CA ILE A 18 -2.78 -3.97 5.51
C ILE A 18 -2.01 -5.21 5.06
N GLY A 19 -0.69 -5.13 5.00
CA GLY A 19 0.18 -6.24 4.60
C GLY A 19 1.55 -6.18 5.24
N HIS A 20 2.37 -7.22 5.05
CA HIS A 20 3.75 -7.23 5.56
C HIS A 20 4.72 -6.57 4.57
N LEU A 21 4.88 -7.15 3.38
CA LEU A 21 5.71 -6.60 2.30
C LEU A 21 4.89 -5.60 1.47
N ALA A 22 5.46 -4.42 1.23
CA ALA A 22 4.88 -3.49 0.28
C ALA A 22 4.95 -4.05 -1.17
N PRO A 23 3.98 -3.74 -2.04
CA PRO A 23 3.87 -4.34 -3.38
C PRO A 23 5.12 -4.18 -4.26
N ASN A 24 5.85 -3.07 -4.14
CA ASN A 24 7.09 -2.82 -4.90
C ASN A 24 8.27 -3.73 -4.51
N LYS A 25 8.16 -4.51 -3.42
CA LYS A 25 9.12 -5.52 -2.99
C LYS A 25 8.72 -6.94 -3.41
N CYS A 26 7.56 -7.11 -4.06
CA CYS A 26 7.10 -8.40 -4.56
C CYS A 26 7.68 -8.70 -5.96
N LEU A 27 7.41 -9.92 -6.45
CA LEU A 27 7.70 -10.29 -7.83
C LEU A 27 7.06 -9.31 -8.82
N ALA A 28 7.75 -9.02 -9.92
CA ALA A 28 7.33 -8.01 -10.89
C ALA A 28 5.88 -8.22 -11.39
N SER A 29 5.49 -9.45 -11.69
CA SER A 29 4.12 -9.79 -12.11
C SER A 29 3.09 -9.47 -11.02
N PHE A 30 3.39 -9.80 -9.76
CA PHE A 30 2.51 -9.48 -8.64
C PHE A 30 2.41 -7.98 -8.43
N SER A 31 3.55 -7.28 -8.38
CA SER A 31 3.59 -5.82 -8.19
C SER A 31 2.81 -5.09 -9.28
N TRP A 32 2.91 -5.55 -10.53
CA TRP A 32 2.22 -4.94 -11.66
C TRP A 32 0.71 -5.12 -11.56
N ASN A 33 0.24 -6.36 -11.35
CA ASN A 33 -1.20 -6.61 -11.16
C ASN A 33 -1.76 -5.88 -9.94
N PHE A 34 -1.02 -5.82 -8.83
CA PHE A 34 -1.45 -5.08 -7.65
C PHE A 34 -1.58 -3.59 -7.95
N HIS A 35 -0.63 -3.01 -8.70
CA HIS A 35 -0.67 -1.63 -9.12
C HIS A 35 -1.91 -1.32 -9.99
N THR A 36 -2.24 -2.20 -10.94
CA THR A 36 -3.45 -2.08 -11.77
C THR A 36 -4.73 -2.10 -10.92
N ILE A 37 -4.79 -2.98 -9.93
CA ILE A 37 -5.94 -3.06 -9.01
C ILE A 37 -6.06 -1.77 -8.18
N VAL A 38 -4.94 -1.25 -7.65
CA VAL A 38 -4.93 0.03 -6.92
C VAL A 38 -5.38 1.18 -7.81
N ASN A 39 -4.95 1.21 -9.07
CA ASN A 39 -5.39 2.22 -10.04
C ASN A 39 -6.91 2.17 -10.25
N ARG A 40 -7.44 0.97 -10.52
CA ARG A 40 -8.88 0.76 -10.78
C ARG A 40 -9.75 1.17 -9.59
N TYR A 41 -9.31 0.88 -8.37
CA TYR A 41 -10.08 1.11 -7.15
C TYR A 41 -9.56 2.31 -6.33
N GLU A 42 -8.94 3.29 -6.97
CA GLU A 42 -8.34 4.45 -6.31
C GLU A 42 -9.33 5.24 -5.44
N ASN A 43 -10.61 5.28 -5.84
CA ASN A 43 -11.66 5.95 -5.08
C ASN A 43 -12.14 5.13 -3.88
N THR A 44 -11.94 3.81 -3.87
CA THR A 44 -12.43 2.89 -2.83
C THR A 44 -11.36 2.65 -1.76
N ILE A 45 -10.09 2.62 -2.14
CA ILE A 45 -8.96 2.43 -1.23
C ILE A 45 -8.65 3.75 -0.52
N ALA A 46 -8.87 3.81 0.80
CA ALA A 46 -8.61 5.00 1.61
C ALA A 46 -7.22 5.01 2.27
N GLY A 47 -6.54 3.86 2.36
CA GLY A 47 -5.21 3.80 2.97
C GLY A 47 -4.54 2.44 2.77
N GLN A 48 -3.21 2.46 2.71
CA GLN A 48 -2.41 1.22 2.67
C GLN A 48 -1.27 1.28 3.70
N PHE A 49 -1.06 0.17 4.41
CA PHE A 49 -0.15 0.09 5.55
C PHE A 49 0.70 -1.19 5.49
N TYR A 50 2.01 -1.02 5.53
CA TYR A 50 2.99 -2.09 5.40
C TYR A 50 4.15 -1.96 6.41
N GLY A 51 5.03 -2.95 6.41
CA GLY A 51 6.27 -2.95 7.18
C GLY A 51 7.40 -3.60 6.39
N HIS A 52 8.01 -4.64 6.97
CA HIS A 52 9.09 -5.45 6.40
C HIS A 52 10.44 -4.74 6.20
N THR A 53 10.48 -3.48 5.74
CA THR A 53 11.75 -2.76 5.51
C THR A 53 12.44 -2.34 6.81
N HIS A 54 11.69 -2.30 7.92
CA HIS A 54 12.08 -1.78 9.23
C HIS A 54 12.33 -0.26 9.27
N ASN A 55 12.22 0.43 8.14
CA ASN A 55 12.42 1.86 8.03
C ASN A 55 11.10 2.62 8.02
N ASP A 56 11.19 3.90 8.36
CA ASP A 56 10.11 4.85 8.17
C ASP A 56 10.13 5.38 6.73
N GLU A 57 9.22 4.88 5.89
CA GLU A 57 9.16 5.18 4.47
C GLU A 57 7.70 5.28 4.00
N PHE A 58 7.51 5.77 2.77
CA PHE A 58 6.23 5.70 2.08
C PHE A 58 6.44 5.52 0.58
N ILE A 59 5.42 5.01 -0.08
CA ILE A 59 5.37 4.82 -1.54
C ILE A 59 4.17 5.59 -2.08
N ILE A 60 4.39 6.35 -3.14
CA ILE A 60 3.32 6.99 -3.91
C ILE A 60 3.07 6.14 -5.16
N ASN A 61 1.81 5.72 -5.34
CA ASN A 61 1.35 5.07 -6.55
C ASN A 61 0.78 6.12 -7.49
N TYR A 62 1.13 6.03 -8.78
CA TYR A 62 0.66 6.93 -9.83
C TYR A 62 -0.33 6.24 -10.77
N ASP A 63 -1.04 7.00 -11.60
CA ASP A 63 -1.91 6.47 -12.64
C ASP A 63 -1.12 5.62 -13.65
N GLU A 64 -1.79 4.66 -14.31
CA GLU A 64 -1.13 3.79 -15.28
C GLU A 64 -0.93 4.42 -16.67
N ILE A 65 -1.61 5.54 -16.97
CA ILE A 65 -1.65 6.12 -18.32
C ILE A 65 -0.36 6.87 -18.62
N ASP A 66 -0.03 7.87 -17.79
CA ASP A 66 1.15 8.73 -17.97
C ASP A 66 2.02 8.84 -16.71
N ARG A 67 1.57 8.27 -15.58
CA ARG A 67 2.26 8.26 -14.28
C ARG A 67 2.52 9.65 -13.73
N GLN A 68 1.68 10.62 -14.03
CA GLN A 68 1.82 12.00 -13.54
C GLN A 68 0.89 12.29 -12.35
N ARG A 69 -0.21 11.55 -12.19
CA ARG A 69 -1.20 11.77 -11.14
C ARG A 69 -1.03 10.75 -10.01
N PRO A 70 -0.77 11.18 -8.76
CA PRO A 70 -0.77 10.26 -7.63
C PRO A 70 -2.21 9.76 -7.37
N VAL A 71 -2.37 8.44 -7.26
CA VAL A 71 -3.67 7.77 -7.05
C VAL A 71 -3.80 7.16 -5.65
N SER A 72 -2.68 6.83 -5.01
CA SER A 72 -2.71 6.19 -3.68
C SER A 72 -1.36 6.31 -2.98
N MET A 73 -1.37 6.32 -1.65
CA MET A 73 -0.17 6.29 -0.81
C MET A 73 -0.15 5.01 0.03
N ALA A 74 1.03 4.41 0.14
CA ALA A 74 1.30 3.28 1.01
C ALA A 74 2.33 3.67 2.05
N TYR A 75 1.94 3.60 3.32
CA TYR A 75 2.85 3.87 4.42
C TYR A 75 3.62 2.61 4.81
N ILE A 76 4.91 2.76 5.01
CA ILE A 76 5.78 1.71 5.55
C ILE A 76 6.19 2.14 6.95
N THR A 77 5.81 1.32 7.92
CA THR A 77 6.02 1.61 9.34
C THR A 77 7.40 1.12 9.80
N PRO A 78 8.08 1.86 10.70
CA PRO A 78 9.32 1.39 11.30
C PRO A 78 9.08 0.15 12.15
N SER A 79 10.13 -0.60 12.46
CA SER A 79 10.00 -1.81 13.27
C SER A 79 10.25 -1.56 14.75
N LEU A 80 9.68 -2.44 15.59
CA LEU A 80 9.97 -2.49 17.01
C LEU A 80 11.38 -3.06 17.28
N THR A 81 11.91 -3.88 16.36
CA THR A 81 13.24 -4.47 16.51
C THR A 81 14.33 -3.48 16.13
N THR A 82 15.50 -3.61 16.77
CA THR A 82 16.67 -2.81 16.42
C THR A 82 17.42 -3.33 15.19
N PHE A 83 16.94 -4.42 14.57
CA PHE A 83 17.64 -5.11 13.49
C PHE A 83 17.60 -4.30 12.17
N SER A 84 18.71 -3.80 11.63
CA SER A 84 20.01 -3.63 12.28
C SER A 84 20.35 -2.15 12.38
N ASN A 85 20.84 -1.73 13.55
CA ASN A 85 21.27 -0.36 13.83
C ASN A 85 20.16 0.70 13.73
N LEU A 86 18.97 0.37 14.24
CA LEU A 86 17.82 1.29 14.34
C LEU A 86 17.35 1.42 15.79
N ASN A 87 16.71 2.55 16.11
CA ASN A 87 15.96 2.69 17.36
C ASN A 87 14.63 1.92 17.25
N PRO A 88 14.16 1.25 18.32
CA PRO A 88 12.81 0.67 18.36
C PRO A 88 11.75 1.75 18.09
N GLY A 89 10.84 1.48 17.16
CA GLY A 89 9.76 2.40 16.79
C GLY A 89 8.40 1.71 16.70
N TYR A 90 7.34 2.48 16.92
CA TYR A 90 5.96 2.11 16.59
C TYR A 90 5.24 3.34 16.04
N ARG A 91 4.08 3.14 15.41
CA ARG A 91 3.30 4.24 14.82
C ARG A 91 1.83 4.15 15.18
N VAL A 92 1.22 5.32 15.35
CA VAL A 92 -0.22 5.54 15.51
C VAL A 92 -0.69 6.40 14.34
N TYR A 93 -1.85 6.07 13.78
CA TYR A 93 -2.54 6.81 12.72
C TYR A 93 -3.89 7.30 13.22
#